data_AF-A0A5Q0GBH8-F1
#
_entry.id   AF-A0A5Q0GBH8-F1
#
_cell.length_a   1.000
_cell.length_b   1.000
_cell.length_c   1.000
_cell.angle_alpha   90.00
_cell.angle_beta   90.00
_cell.angle_gamma   90.00
#
_symmetry.space_group_name_H-M   'P 1'
#
loop_
_entity.id
_entity.type
_entity.pdbx_description
1 polymer ?
#
loop_
_entity_poly.entity_id
_entity_poly.type
_entity_poly.pdbx_seq_one_letter_code
_entity_poly.pdbx_strand_id
1 'polypeptide(L)'
;MRLSELDPLIPLIHLKEELLKLPKGYSFYEEEVVDFLSRRRWPESDRRIDRTTFWRWRNDNGIEHQKVFTRSDVLKLCQICDHYRVDGTRTEYLAIMKKKKELALSK
;
A
#
# COMPACT_ATOMS: atom_id res chain seq x y z
N MET A 1 12.98 7.33 15.82
CA MET A 1 12.22 7.26 14.56
C MET A 1 11.53 5.92 14.46
N ARG A 2 10.22 5.93 14.26
CA ARG A 2 9.34 4.77 14.05
C ARG A 2 8.55 4.94 12.75
N LEU A 3 7.99 3.86 12.21
CA LEU A 3 7.14 3.94 11.02
C LEU A 3 5.89 4.80 11.30
N SER A 4 5.34 4.73 12.52
CA SER A 4 4.21 5.56 12.94
C SER A 4 4.49 7.07 12.86
N GLU A 5 5.75 7.47 13.02
CA GLU A 5 6.20 8.88 13.03
C GLU A 5 6.44 9.44 11.62
N LEU A 6 6.46 8.59 10.59
CA LEU A 6 6.62 9.04 9.20
C LEU A 6 5.32 9.66 8.68
N ASP A 7 5.46 10.64 7.79
CA ASP A 7 4.35 11.19 7.02
C ASP A 7 3.73 10.08 6.15
N PRO A 8 2.46 9.71 6.35
CA PRO A 8 1.81 8.66 5.58
C PRO A 8 1.70 8.98 4.09
N LEU A 9 1.73 10.27 3.70
CA LEU A 9 1.63 10.73 2.32
C LEU A 9 2.98 10.96 1.63
N ILE A 10 4.09 10.64 2.31
CA ILE A 10 5.42 10.76 1.72
C ILE A 10 5.51 9.97 0.39
N PRO A 11 6.04 10.56 -0.70
CA PRO A 11 6.20 9.87 -1.97
C PRO A 11 7.04 8.59 -1.83
N LEU A 12 6.72 7.53 -2.57
CA LEU A 12 7.40 6.23 -2.45
C LEU A 12 8.92 6.32 -2.62
N ILE A 13 9.39 7.24 -3.48
CA ILE A 13 10.83 7.47 -3.70
C ILE A 13 11.54 7.97 -2.42
N HIS A 14 10.88 8.85 -1.67
CA HIS A 14 11.40 9.36 -0.40
C HIS A 14 11.12 8.42 0.77
N LEU A 15 10.00 7.68 0.74
CA LEU A 15 9.70 6.65 1.74
C LEU A 15 10.82 5.62 1.82
N LYS A 16 11.38 5.22 0.67
CA LYS A 16 12.51 4.29 0.61
C LYS A 16 13.71 4.80 1.41
N GLU A 17 13.99 6.10 1.35
CA GLU A 17 15.10 6.73 2.08
C GLU A 17 14.79 6.82 3.58
N GLU A 18 13.57 7.20 3.95
CA GLU A 18 13.15 7.27 5.35
C GLU A 18 13.15 5.89 6.05
N LEU A 19 12.75 4.83 5.36
CA LEU A 19 12.81 3.47 5.90
C LEU A 19 14.25 3.01 6.21
N LEU A 20 15.26 3.56 5.50
CA LEU A 20 16.68 3.26 5.78
C LEU A 20 17.20 4.00 7.01
N LYS A 21 16.61 5.15 7.36
CA LYS A 21 16.97 5.94 8.55
C LYS A 21 16.38 5.36 9.84
N LEU A 22 15.47 4.38 9.75
CA LEU A 22 14.95 3.69 10.93
C LEU A 22 16.05 2.94 11.70
N PRO A 23 15.96 2.84 13.04
CA PRO A 23 16.98 2.24 13.88
C PRO A 23 17.44 0.84 13.41
N LYS A 24 18.70 0.50 13.67
CA LYS A 24 19.20 -0.85 13.42
C LYS A 24 18.43 -1.86 14.29
N GLY A 25 17.93 -2.93 13.67
CA GLY A 25 17.09 -3.94 14.35
C GLY A 25 15.60 -3.59 14.41
N TYR A 26 15.17 -2.49 13.77
CA TYR A 26 13.76 -2.15 13.65
C TYR A 26 12.96 -3.28 12.99
N SER A 27 11.85 -3.65 13.61
CA SER A 27 10.95 -4.72 13.14
C SER A 27 9.61 -4.13 12.78
N PHE A 28 9.16 -4.37 11.54
CA PHE A 28 7.87 -3.90 11.05
C PHE A 28 6.81 -4.95 11.39
N TYR A 29 6.05 -4.73 12.45
CA TYR A 29 4.97 -5.65 12.84
C TYR A 29 3.69 -5.36 12.07
N GLU A 30 2.84 -6.37 11.90
CA GLU A 30 1.59 -6.26 11.13
C GLU A 30 0.72 -5.08 11.56
N GLU A 31 0.51 -4.92 12.87
CA GLU A 31 -0.33 -3.85 13.41
C GLU A 31 0.19 -2.47 12.99
N GLU A 32 1.49 -2.22 13.17
CA GLU A 32 2.10 -0.95 12.79
C GLU A 32 2.04 -0.69 11.28
N VAL A 33 2.28 -1.73 10.47
CA VAL A 33 2.20 -1.63 9.01
C VAL A 33 0.77 -1.32 8.58
N VAL A 34 -0.23 -2.00 9.14
CA VAL A 34 -1.65 -1.77 8.84
C VAL A 34 -2.07 -0.35 9.22
N ASP A 35 -1.62 0.14 10.37
CA ASP A 35 -1.97 1.48 10.84
C ASP A 35 -1.33 2.56 9.97
N PHE A 36 -0.08 2.38 9.54
CA PHE A 36 0.59 3.26 8.58
C PHE A 36 -0.13 3.28 7.22
N LEU A 37 -0.47 2.10 6.68
CA LEU A 37 -1.18 1.98 5.41
C LEU A 37 -2.60 2.55 5.47
N SER A 38 -3.27 2.43 6.63
CA SER A 38 -4.62 2.98 6.82
C SER A 38 -4.61 4.51 6.75
N ARG A 39 -3.68 5.15 7.46
CA ARG A 39 -3.46 6.61 7.36
C ARG A 39 -3.03 7.04 5.97
N ARG A 40 -2.24 6.21 5.27
CA ARG A 40 -1.88 6.48 3.87
C ARG A 40 -3.12 6.45 2.98
N ARG A 41 -3.98 5.44 3.12
CA ARG A 41 -5.19 5.24 2.29
C ARG A 41 -6.27 6.29 2.54
N TRP A 42 -6.51 6.64 3.80
CA TRP A 42 -7.54 7.57 4.22
C TRP A 42 -6.96 8.61 5.19
N PRO A 43 -6.17 9.58 4.70
CA PRO A 43 -5.50 10.56 5.57
C PRO A 43 -6.49 11.42 6.38
N GLU A 44 -7.70 11.62 5.87
CA GLU A 44 -8.75 12.44 6.49
C GLU A 44 -9.76 11.62 7.31
N SER A 45 -9.47 10.35 7.64
CA SER A 45 -10.45 9.48 8.30
C SER A 45 -9.80 8.38 9.14
N ASP A 46 -10.42 8.03 10.26
CA ASP A 46 -10.01 6.91 11.14
C ASP A 46 -10.36 5.53 10.58
N ARG A 47 -10.62 5.42 9.27
CA ARG A 47 -10.87 4.14 8.62
C ARG A 47 -9.61 3.30 8.66
N ARG A 48 -9.80 2.00 8.94
CA ARG A 48 -8.72 1.02 9.00
C ARG A 48 -8.84 0.01 7.88
N ILE A 49 -7.71 -0.41 7.33
CA ILE A 49 -7.67 -1.51 6.38
C ILE A 49 -8.07 -2.77 7.14
N ASP A 50 -9.13 -3.42 6.68
CA ASP A 50 -9.60 -4.64 7.31
C ASP A 50 -8.64 -5.81 7.03
N ARG A 51 -8.68 -6.79 7.91
CA ARG A 51 -7.81 -7.98 7.86
C ARG A 51 -7.93 -8.73 6.53
N THR A 52 -9.12 -8.82 5.95
CA THR A 52 -9.35 -9.55 4.69
C THR A 52 -8.71 -8.83 3.52
N THR A 53 -8.87 -7.50 3.45
CA THR A 53 -8.21 -6.66 2.44
C THR A 53 -6.69 -6.77 2.56
N PHE A 54 -6.15 -6.63 3.78
CA PHE A 54 -4.71 -6.73 4.00
C PHE A 54 -4.16 -8.10 3.62
N TRP A 55 -4.86 -9.18 3.96
CA TRP A 55 -4.50 -10.55 3.60
C TRP A 55 -4.47 -10.77 2.08
N ARG A 56 -5.46 -10.23 1.35
CA ARG A 56 -5.50 -10.29 -0.12
C ARG A 56 -4.30 -9.56 -0.73
N TRP A 57 -3.99 -8.34 -0.27
CA TRP A 57 -2.83 -7.59 -0.76
C TRP A 57 -1.54 -8.37 -0.62
N ARG A 58 -1.37 -9.11 0.49
CA ARG A 58 -0.19 -9.96 0.70
C ARG A 58 -0.16 -11.13 -0.27
N ASN A 59 -1.23 -11.91 -0.34
CA ASN A 59 -1.32 -13.09 -1.20
C ASN A 59 -1.10 -12.75 -2.67
N ASP A 60 -1.82 -11.75 -3.17
CA ASP A 60 -1.82 -11.41 -4.59
C ASP A 60 -0.45 -10.89 -5.06
N ASN A 61 0.41 -10.46 -4.13
CA ASN A 61 1.72 -9.88 -4.41
C ASN A 61 2.89 -10.74 -3.88
N GLY A 62 2.62 -11.98 -3.46
CA GLY A 62 3.64 -12.92 -2.98
C GLY A 62 4.38 -12.44 -1.73
N ILE A 63 3.73 -11.65 -0.86
CA ILE A 63 4.29 -11.26 0.44
C ILE A 63 3.98 -12.39 1.42
N GLU A 64 5.02 -13.08 1.87
CA GLU A 64 4.91 -14.23 2.77
C GLU A 64 4.15 -13.90 4.06
N HIS A 65 3.49 -14.93 4.63
CA HIS A 65 2.77 -14.86 5.91
C HIS A 65 3.70 -14.90 7.11
N GLN A 66 4.59 -13.91 7.20
CA GLN A 66 5.52 -13.69 8.31
C GLN A 66 4.96 -12.69 9.32
N LYS A 67 5.43 -12.78 10.56
CA LYS A 67 5.07 -11.87 11.67
C LYS A 67 5.75 -10.49 11.56
N VAL A 68 6.85 -10.41 10.81
CA VAL A 68 7.65 -9.21 10.63
C VAL A 68 7.82 -8.97 9.13
N PHE A 69 7.57 -7.74 8.70
CA PHE A 69 7.71 -7.32 7.31
C PHE A 69 9.12 -6.80 7.05
N THR A 70 9.61 -6.99 5.83
CA THR A 70 10.84 -6.33 5.39
C THR A 70 10.53 -4.92 4.91
N ARG A 71 11.57 -4.07 4.80
CA ARG A 71 11.42 -2.74 4.17
C ARG A 71 10.85 -2.83 2.74
N SER A 72 11.21 -3.88 2.00
CA SER A 72 10.70 -4.10 0.65
C SER A 72 9.20 -4.42 0.67
N ASP A 73 8.74 -5.23 1.63
CA ASP A 73 7.31 -5.52 1.77
C ASP A 73 6.52 -4.26 2.12
N VAL A 74 7.03 -3.43 3.03
CA VAL A 74 6.40 -2.15 3.39
C VAL A 74 6.28 -1.25 2.16
N LEU A 75 7.32 -1.14 1.34
CA LEU A 75 7.27 -0.35 0.09
C LEU A 75 6.26 -0.90 -0.92
N LYS A 76 6.23 -2.22 -1.12
CA LYS A 76 5.24 -2.87 -2.01
C LYS A 76 3.82 -2.64 -1.51
N LEU A 77 3.57 -2.80 -0.22
CA LEU A 77 2.26 -2.53 0.39
C LEU A 77 1.85 -1.07 0.25
N CYS A 78 2.78 -0.12 0.36
CA CYS A 78 2.51 1.30 0.12
C CYS A 78 2.14 1.57 -1.35
N GLN A 79 2.82 0.92 -2.29
CA GLN A 79 2.50 1.02 -3.72
C GLN A 79 1.09 0.48 -4.03
N ILE A 80 0.74 -0.67 -3.47
CA ILE A 80 -0.61 -1.24 -3.58
C ILE A 80 -1.65 -0.31 -2.95
N CYS A 81 -1.34 0.22 -1.76
CA CYS A 81 -2.19 1.16 -1.05
C CYS A 81 -2.44 2.45 -1.86
N ASP A 82 -1.40 3.00 -2.50
CA ASP A 82 -1.52 4.17 -3.36
C ASP A 82 -2.40 3.89 -4.58
N HIS A 83 -2.26 2.72 -5.20
CA HIS A 83 -3.15 2.29 -6.29
C HIS A 83 -4.62 2.32 -5.84
N TYR A 84 -4.95 1.73 -4.69
CA TYR A 84 -6.34 1.74 -4.19
C TYR A 84 -6.82 3.08 -3.60
N ARG A 85 -5.91 4.00 -3.29
CA ARG A 85 -6.22 5.37 -2.82
C ARG A 85 -6.50 6.30 -4.00
N VAL A 86 -5.68 6.20 -5.04
CA VAL A 86 -5.77 7.03 -6.25
C VAL A 86 -6.85 6.50 -7.20
N ASP A 87 -6.96 5.18 -7.40
CA ASP A 87 -8.00 4.54 -8.24
C ASP A 87 -9.35 4.37 -7.49
N GLY A 88 -9.61 5.23 -6.51
CA GLY A 88 -10.75 5.19 -5.59
C GLY A 88 -12.13 5.46 -6.20
N THR A 89 -12.33 5.37 -7.52
CA THR A 89 -13.67 5.14 -8.08
C THR A 89 -13.67 3.98 -9.07
N ARG A 90 -14.50 2.97 -8.78
CA ARG A 90 -14.91 1.88 -9.70
C ARG A 90 -15.18 2.35 -11.14
N THR A 91 -15.55 3.62 -11.31
CA THR A 91 -15.83 4.32 -12.57
C THR A 91 -14.60 4.42 -13.48
N GLU A 92 -13.42 4.75 -12.95
CA GLU A 92 -12.20 4.94 -13.77
C GLU A 92 -11.60 3.61 -14.22
N TYR A 93 -11.59 2.60 -13.33
CA TYR A 93 -11.20 1.24 -13.70
C TYR A 93 -12.11 0.65 -14.79
N LEU A 94 -13.43 0.84 -14.68
CA LEU A 94 -14.38 0.42 -15.72
C LEU A 94 -14.18 1.19 -17.03
N ALA A 95 -13.82 2.48 -16.98
CA ALA A 95 -13.50 3.27 -18.17
C ALA A 95 -12.22 2.79 -18.87
N ILE A 96 -11.17 2.47 -18.10
CA ILE A 96 -9.92 1.91 -18.63
C ILE A 96 -10.15 0.52 -19.24
N MET A 97 -10.94 -0.34 -18.57
CA MET A 97 -11.28 -1.66 -19.09
C MET A 97 -12.15 -1.60 -20.35
N LYS A 98 -13.09 -0.66 -20.43
CA LYS A 98 -13.89 -0.40 -21.64
C LYS A 98 -13.00 0.04 -22.81
N LYS A 99 -12.10 0.99 -22.58
CA LYS A 99 -11.15 1.49 -23.60
C LYS A 99 -10.21 0.39 -24.10
N LYS A 100 -9.73 -0.49 -23.21
CA LYS A 100 -8.92 -1.66 -23.59
C LYS A 100 -9.69 -2.67 -24.44
N LYS A 101 -10.98 -2.87 -24.17
CA LYS A 101 -11.85 -3.79 -24.94
C LYS A 101 -12.17 -3.25 -26.33
N GLU A 102 -12.40 -1.95 -26.46
CA GLU A 102 -12.64 -1.27 -27.75
C GLU A 102 -11.40 -1.31 -28.66
N LEU A 103 -10.20 -1.07 -28.11
CA LEU A 103 -8.94 -1.16 -28.86
C LEU A 103 -8.60 -2.59 -29.33
N ALA A 104 -9.08 -3.62 -28.62
CA ALA A 104 -8.91 -5.01 -29.02
C ALA A 104 -9.89 -5.46 -30.11
N LEU A 105 -11.02 -4.76 -30.26
CA LEU A 105 -12.04 -5.00 -31.28
C LEU A 105 -11.81 -4.19 -32.57
N SER A 106 -10.90 -3.22 -32.55
CA SER A 106 -10.54 -2.39 -33.70
C SER A 106 -9.24 -2.82 -34.41
N LYS A 107 -8.77 -4.05 -34.16
CA LYS A 107 -7.70 -4.73 -34.90
C LYS A 107 -8.30 -5.89 -35.69
#